data_AF-A0A5C4NNT0-F1
#
_entry.id   AF-A0A5C4NNT0-F1
#
_cell.length_a   1.000
_cell.length_b   1.000
_cell.length_c   1.000
_cell.angle_alpha   90.00
_cell.angle_beta   90.00
_cell.angle_gamma   90.00
#
_symmetry.space_group_name_H-M   'P 1'
#
loop_
_entity.id
_entity.type
_entity.pdbx_description
1 polymer ?
#
loop_
_entity_poly.entity_id
_entity_poly.type
_entity_poly.pdbx_seq_one_letter_code
_entity_poly.pdbx_strand_id
1 'polypeptide(L)'
;MTLSEIEQQHGFTYPALYRQLERDGMLAVGEYGPDWYKLVYPTLTERPTLLLHADDFELLNIEAVAAEAETLLDTDDYRQIDPAFQFIPFAQTGAGDHYCFFASSTQDGEMPIVLLWHDENEAQYLAKNLQDFMVHMLLNSMADQDTYNDVSDEAFKEQLAKTLGTHARYLTARQAEVLHALLARDIIDYEVALPKGRTETHRGLLTDIELASLRAELIPCEKFDSYFAYNTAD
;
A
#
# COMPACT_ATOMS: atom_id res chain seq x y z
N MET A 1 13.55 1.39 18.79
CA MET A 1 12.60 0.36 18.36
C MET A 1 13.13 -0.29 17.09
N THR A 2 12.99 -1.60 16.94
CA THR A 2 13.38 -2.37 15.75
C THR A 2 12.28 -3.34 15.37
N LEU A 3 12.23 -3.82 14.13
CA LEU A 3 11.23 -4.82 13.73
C LEU A 3 11.29 -6.07 14.62
N SER A 4 12.48 -6.49 15.07
CA SER A 4 12.63 -7.66 15.95
C SER A 4 12.02 -7.43 17.34
N GLU A 5 12.09 -6.19 17.85
CA GLU A 5 11.49 -5.83 19.14
C GLU A 5 9.96 -5.87 19.03
N ILE A 6 9.40 -5.37 17.92
CA ILE A 6 7.95 -5.42 17.64
C ILE A 6 7.48 -6.88 17.49
N GLU A 7 8.20 -7.71 16.73
CA GLU A 7 7.94 -9.16 16.60
C GLU A 7 7.88 -9.84 17.97
N GLN A 8 8.87 -9.56 18.84
CA GLN A 8 8.95 -10.13 20.18
C GLN A 8 7.83 -9.62 21.10
N GLN A 9 7.53 -8.33 21.05
CA GLN A 9 6.52 -7.68 21.89
C GLN A 9 5.11 -8.21 21.58
N HIS A 10 4.79 -8.39 20.30
CA HIS A 10 3.45 -8.76 19.87
C HIS A 10 3.31 -10.24 19.44
N GLY A 11 4.39 -11.03 19.49
CA GLY A 11 4.33 -12.48 19.31
C GLY A 11 4.04 -12.93 17.87
N PHE A 12 4.53 -12.20 16.87
CA PHE A 12 4.40 -12.55 15.45
C PHE A 12 5.76 -12.48 14.74
N THR A 13 5.80 -12.80 13.44
CA THR A 13 7.00 -12.66 12.61
C THR A 13 6.63 -11.95 11.32
N TYR A 14 7.36 -10.89 10.98
CA TYR A 14 7.16 -10.19 9.73
C TYR A 14 7.52 -11.09 8.53
N PRO A 15 6.86 -10.91 7.38
CA PRO A 15 7.26 -11.57 6.15
C PRO A 15 8.73 -11.29 5.81
N ALA A 16 9.42 -12.31 5.29
CA ALA A 16 10.84 -12.21 4.93
C ALA A 16 11.13 -11.03 3.98
N LEU A 17 10.19 -10.72 3.09
CA LEU A 17 10.28 -9.57 2.19
C LEU A 17 10.30 -8.23 2.95
N TYR A 18 9.51 -8.06 4.00
CA TYR A 18 9.53 -6.82 4.79
C TYR A 18 10.86 -6.63 5.51
N ARG A 19 11.46 -7.72 6.00
CA ARG A 19 12.82 -7.71 6.55
C ARG A 19 13.89 -7.44 5.51
N GLN A 20 13.66 -7.82 4.25
CA GLN A 20 14.55 -7.45 3.15
C GLN A 20 14.44 -5.95 2.84
N LEU A 21 13.23 -5.39 2.83
CA LEU A 21 13.00 -3.96 2.65
C LEU A 21 13.70 -3.12 3.74
N GLU A 22 13.66 -3.57 5.00
CA GLU A 22 14.41 -2.95 6.10
C GLU A 22 15.92 -2.90 5.81
N ARG A 23 16.52 -4.04 5.44
CA ARG A 23 17.96 -4.14 5.15
C ARG A 23 18.38 -3.30 3.95
N ASP A 24 17.50 -3.16 2.97
CA ASP A 24 17.75 -2.38 1.75
C ASP A 24 17.51 -0.87 1.95
N GLY A 25 17.04 -0.46 3.14
CA GLY A 25 16.74 0.94 3.47
C GLY A 25 15.42 1.44 2.92
N MET A 26 14.55 0.55 2.42
CA MET A 26 13.27 0.91 1.80
C MET A 26 12.23 1.38 2.83
N LEU A 27 12.46 1.14 4.12
CA LEU A 27 11.60 1.60 5.22
C LEU A 27 12.05 2.94 5.83
N ALA A 28 13.13 3.54 5.31
CA ALA A 28 13.74 4.74 5.87
C ALA A 28 13.05 6.03 5.35
N VAL A 29 11.78 6.22 5.69
CA VAL A 29 10.97 7.41 5.29
C VAL A 29 11.30 8.67 6.10
N GLY A 30 12.05 8.52 7.20
CA GLY A 30 12.39 9.62 8.11
C GLY A 30 11.28 9.95 9.11
N GLU A 31 11.40 11.08 9.78
CA GLU A 31 10.42 11.55 10.77
C GLU A 31 9.43 12.51 10.14
N TYR A 32 8.14 12.15 10.13
CA TYR A 32 7.09 13.06 9.70
C TYR A 32 7.01 14.30 10.59
N GLY A 33 6.74 15.43 9.96
CA GLY A 33 6.59 16.72 10.62
C GLY A 33 6.33 17.84 9.61
N PRO A 34 6.05 19.07 10.07
CA PRO A 34 5.67 20.19 9.20
C PRO A 34 6.66 20.51 8.08
N ASP A 35 7.93 20.16 8.25
CA ASP A 35 9.00 20.39 7.28
C ASP A 35 9.46 19.12 6.54
N TRP A 36 8.80 17.97 6.76
CA TRP A 36 9.17 16.70 6.11
C TRP A 36 9.18 16.85 4.58
N TYR A 37 8.14 17.46 4.01
CA TYR A 37 8.04 17.69 2.57
C TYR A 37 9.15 18.61 2.02
N LYS A 38 9.70 19.50 2.85
CA LYS A 38 10.76 20.44 2.44
C LYS A 38 12.16 19.88 2.63
N LEU A 39 12.37 19.09 3.68
CA LEU A 39 13.69 18.68 4.14
C LEU A 39 14.00 17.21 3.87
N VAL A 40 13.01 16.33 3.98
CA VAL A 40 13.18 14.87 3.88
C VAL A 40 12.73 14.38 2.52
N TYR A 41 11.49 14.64 2.12
CA TYR A 41 10.91 14.19 0.85
C TYR A 41 11.83 14.39 -0.36
N PRO A 42 12.44 15.58 -0.59
CA PRO A 42 13.29 15.80 -1.77
C PRO A 42 14.49 14.85 -1.82
N THR A 43 15.00 14.41 -0.66
CA THR A 43 16.12 13.47 -0.56
C THR A 43 15.75 12.03 -0.95
N LEU A 44 14.45 11.69 -0.87
CA LEU A 44 13.93 10.36 -1.19
C LEU A 44 13.55 10.23 -2.68
N THR A 45 13.24 11.33 -3.36
CA THR A 45 12.71 11.30 -4.74
C THR A 45 13.63 10.64 -5.77
N GLU A 46 14.96 10.74 -5.61
CA GLU A 46 15.92 10.15 -6.55
C GLU A 46 16.02 8.62 -6.40
N ARG A 47 15.82 8.11 -5.19
CA ARG A 47 15.79 6.68 -4.90
C ARG A 47 14.64 6.38 -3.93
N PRO A 48 13.40 6.35 -4.44
CA PRO A 48 12.21 6.27 -3.61
C PRO A 48 12.23 5.09 -2.65
N THR A 49 11.85 5.36 -1.40
CA THR A 49 11.49 4.33 -0.40
C THR A 49 10.23 3.59 -0.84
N LEU A 50 9.80 2.61 -0.05
CA LEU A 50 8.63 1.79 -0.37
C LEU A 50 7.43 2.68 -0.72
N LEU A 51 6.97 2.57 -1.97
CA LEU A 51 5.76 3.19 -2.51
C LEU A 51 5.64 4.71 -2.24
N LEU A 52 6.75 5.45 -2.19
CA LEU A 52 6.79 6.89 -1.84
C LEU A 52 5.82 7.78 -2.65
N HIS A 53 5.59 7.44 -3.93
CA HIS A 53 4.73 8.20 -4.83
C HIS A 53 3.41 7.47 -5.14
N ALA A 54 3.08 6.41 -4.40
CA ALA A 54 1.80 5.74 -4.57
C ALA A 54 0.70 6.63 -4.00
N ASP A 55 -0.43 6.66 -4.70
CA ASP A 55 -1.60 7.39 -4.24
C ASP A 55 -2.12 6.82 -2.91
N ASP A 56 -2.60 7.72 -2.07
CA ASP A 56 -3.16 7.45 -0.74
C ASP A 56 -2.37 6.43 0.11
N PHE A 57 -1.03 6.57 0.10
CA PHE A 57 -0.10 5.70 0.83
C PHE A 57 0.97 6.51 1.55
N GLU A 58 1.00 6.39 2.88
CA GLU A 58 2.00 6.99 3.76
C GLU A 58 2.70 5.90 4.56
N LEU A 59 3.97 5.65 4.25
CA LEU A 59 4.78 4.65 4.96
C LEU A 59 5.02 5.08 6.41
N LEU A 60 4.66 4.28 7.40
CA LEU A 60 4.96 4.59 8.79
C LEU A 60 6.46 4.36 9.08
N ASN A 61 7.08 5.27 9.83
CA ASN A 61 8.40 5.01 10.41
C ASN A 61 8.29 4.03 11.58
N ILE A 62 9.41 3.46 12.02
CA ILE A 62 9.41 2.35 12.98
C ILE A 62 8.83 2.74 14.35
N GLU A 63 9.01 4.00 14.77
CA GLU A 63 8.40 4.54 15.98
C GLU A 63 6.87 4.62 15.86
N ALA A 64 6.35 5.11 14.72
CA ALA A 64 4.93 5.17 14.45
C ALA A 64 4.31 3.77 14.32
N VAL A 65 4.99 2.83 13.65
CA VAL A 65 4.55 1.41 13.59
C VAL A 65 4.36 0.84 14.99
N ALA A 66 5.31 1.07 15.89
CA ALA A 66 5.20 0.55 17.25
C ALA A 66 4.08 1.23 18.06
N ALA A 67 3.96 2.55 17.96
CA ALA A 67 2.91 3.28 18.65
C ALA A 67 1.51 2.84 18.17
N GLU A 68 1.31 2.74 16.86
CA GLU A 68 0.03 2.31 16.31
C GLU A 68 -0.25 0.83 16.58
N ALA A 69 0.76 -0.05 16.54
CA ALA A 69 0.57 -1.45 16.94
C ALA A 69 0.13 -1.59 18.41
N GLU A 70 0.63 -0.73 19.31
CA GLU A 70 0.15 -0.68 20.70
C GLU A 70 -1.30 -0.19 20.77
N THR A 71 -1.64 0.87 20.04
CA THR A 71 -3.02 1.40 19.97
C THR A 71 -4.01 0.37 19.43
N LEU A 72 -3.68 -0.33 18.33
CA LEU A 72 -4.56 -1.33 17.72
C LEU A 72 -4.79 -2.57 18.61
N LEU A 73 -3.92 -2.80 19.60
CA LEU A 73 -4.05 -3.91 20.55
C LEU A 73 -4.65 -3.49 21.89
N ASP A 74 -4.86 -2.18 22.11
CA ASP A 74 -5.49 -1.68 23.31
C ASP A 74 -7.00 -1.99 23.28
N THR A 75 -7.49 -2.72 24.27
CA THR A 75 -8.91 -3.08 24.37
C THR A 75 -9.80 -1.88 24.70
N ASP A 76 -9.23 -0.79 25.20
CA ASP A 76 -9.94 0.47 25.47
C ASP A 76 -9.95 1.41 24.26
N ASP A 77 -9.27 1.03 23.15
CA ASP A 77 -9.33 1.78 21.89
C ASP A 77 -10.76 1.83 21.34
N TYR A 78 -11.10 2.96 20.71
CA TYR A 78 -12.46 3.21 20.23
C TYR A 78 -12.91 2.23 19.14
N ARG A 79 -11.98 1.62 18.40
CA ARG A 79 -12.28 0.61 17.38
C ARG A 79 -12.69 -0.73 18.00
N GLN A 80 -12.38 -0.97 19.28
CA GLN A 80 -12.77 -2.18 20.02
C GLN A 80 -12.51 -3.47 19.24
N ILE A 81 -11.32 -3.59 18.63
CA ILE A 81 -10.94 -4.71 17.78
C ILE A 81 -11.09 -6.04 18.55
N ASP A 82 -11.71 -7.04 17.92
CA ASP A 82 -11.83 -8.37 18.50
C ASP A 82 -10.43 -8.90 18.86
N PRO A 83 -10.17 -9.30 20.12
CA PRO A 83 -8.87 -9.82 20.54
C PRO A 83 -8.38 -11.05 19.75
N ALA A 84 -9.23 -11.72 18.99
CA ALA A 84 -8.85 -12.77 18.05
C ALA A 84 -8.12 -12.23 16.81
N PHE A 85 -8.23 -10.93 16.54
CA PHE A 85 -7.59 -10.25 15.43
C PHE A 85 -6.34 -9.50 15.87
N GLN A 86 -5.30 -9.63 15.06
CA GLN A 86 -4.04 -8.94 15.26
C GLN A 86 -3.65 -8.23 13.96
N PHE A 87 -3.75 -6.90 14.00
CA PHE A 87 -3.34 -6.02 12.91
C PHE A 87 -2.02 -5.36 13.30
N ILE A 88 -1.01 -5.48 12.42
CA ILE A 88 0.26 -4.79 12.59
C ILE A 88 0.38 -3.77 11.46
N PRO A 89 0.25 -2.47 11.75
CA PRO A 89 0.26 -1.43 10.73
C PRO A 89 1.68 -1.24 10.18
N PHE A 90 1.79 -0.89 8.90
CA PHE A 90 3.08 -0.48 8.30
C PHE A 90 2.97 0.78 7.44
N ALA A 91 1.76 1.16 7.06
CA ALA A 91 1.47 2.39 6.34
C ALA A 91 0.04 2.84 6.69
N GLN A 92 -0.32 4.05 6.26
CA GLN A 92 -1.68 4.57 6.38
C GLN A 92 -2.12 5.32 5.12
N THR A 93 -3.41 5.56 4.98
CA THR A 93 -3.98 6.52 4.03
C THR A 93 -3.87 7.94 4.59
N GLY A 94 -4.03 8.96 3.74
CA GLY A 94 -4.14 10.35 4.19
C GLY A 94 -5.37 10.61 5.06
N ALA A 95 -6.37 9.72 5.02
CA ALA A 95 -7.54 9.73 5.89
C ALA A 95 -7.31 9.09 7.27
N GLY A 96 -6.22 8.34 7.46
CA GLY A 96 -5.88 7.67 8.72
C GLY A 96 -6.28 6.19 8.81
N ASP A 97 -6.70 5.57 7.70
CA ASP A 97 -6.90 4.13 7.63
C ASP A 97 -5.54 3.42 7.56
N HIS A 98 -5.44 2.24 8.17
CA HIS A 98 -4.14 1.58 8.31
C HIS A 98 -3.98 0.42 7.33
N TYR A 99 -2.90 0.44 6.55
CA TYR A 99 -2.43 -0.75 5.84
C TYR A 99 -1.72 -1.66 6.84
N CYS A 100 -2.29 -2.84 7.05
CA CYS A 100 -1.88 -3.77 8.10
C CYS A 100 -1.44 -5.11 7.53
N PHE A 101 -0.39 -5.67 8.12
CA PHE A 101 -0.20 -7.12 8.13
C PHE A 101 -1.26 -7.74 9.03
N PHE A 102 -2.07 -8.64 8.49
CA PHE A 102 -3.10 -9.34 9.26
C PHE A 102 -2.53 -10.61 9.92
N ALA A 103 -1.82 -10.43 11.03
CA ALA A 103 -0.98 -11.44 11.66
C ALA A 103 -1.75 -12.64 12.25
N SER A 104 -3.04 -12.47 12.54
CA SER A 104 -3.93 -13.52 13.02
C SER A 104 -4.54 -14.38 11.89
N SER A 105 -4.18 -14.13 10.63
CA SER A 105 -4.73 -14.81 9.46
C SER A 105 -3.62 -15.31 8.55
N THR A 106 -3.91 -16.38 7.82
CA THR A 106 -3.04 -16.86 6.73
C THR A 106 -3.89 -17.15 5.50
N GLN A 107 -3.35 -16.84 4.33
CA GLN A 107 -3.91 -17.20 3.02
C GLN A 107 -2.82 -17.91 2.23
N ASP A 108 -3.03 -19.19 1.90
CA ASP A 108 -2.02 -20.01 1.22
C ASP A 108 -0.65 -20.04 1.92
N GLY A 109 -0.63 -19.92 3.25
CA GLY A 109 0.60 -19.85 4.05
C GLY A 109 1.27 -18.47 4.08
N GLU A 110 0.68 -17.48 3.43
CA GLU A 110 1.13 -16.09 3.43
C GLU A 110 0.33 -15.23 4.42
N MET A 111 0.93 -14.13 4.88
CA MET A 111 0.31 -13.14 5.75
C MET A 111 -0.36 -12.04 4.92
N PRO A 112 -1.70 -11.94 4.91
CA PRO A 112 -2.43 -11.00 4.07
C PRO A 112 -2.17 -9.54 4.44
N ILE A 113 -2.30 -8.67 3.45
CA ILE A 113 -2.39 -7.22 3.65
C ILE A 113 -3.85 -6.80 3.59
N VAL A 114 -4.27 -6.03 4.59
CA VAL A 114 -5.62 -5.49 4.73
C VAL A 114 -5.57 -3.97 4.93
N LEU A 115 -6.63 -3.27 4.52
CA LEU A 115 -6.89 -1.90 4.93
C LEU A 115 -7.84 -1.94 6.13
N LEU A 116 -7.39 -1.49 7.29
CA LEU A 116 -8.20 -1.35 8.50
C LEU A 116 -8.80 0.05 8.52
N TRP A 117 -10.13 0.15 8.38
CA TRP A 117 -10.80 1.45 8.34
C TRP A 117 -10.89 2.03 9.75
N HIS A 118 -10.63 3.33 9.86
CA HIS A 118 -10.62 4.01 11.15
C HIS A 118 -12.02 4.48 11.58
N ASP A 119 -12.94 4.70 10.65
CA ASP A 119 -14.27 5.27 10.90
C ASP A 119 -15.42 4.27 10.73
N GLU A 120 -15.15 3.10 10.16
CA GLU A 120 -16.09 1.99 10.02
C GLU A 120 -15.54 0.72 10.67
N ASN A 121 -16.42 -0.15 11.15
CA ASN A 121 -16.07 -1.39 11.86
C ASN A 121 -15.57 -2.52 10.92
N GLU A 122 -14.96 -2.19 9.78
CA GLU A 122 -14.59 -3.13 8.72
C GLU A 122 -13.12 -3.05 8.29
N ALA A 123 -12.58 -4.19 7.87
CA ALA A 123 -11.30 -4.28 7.22
C ALA A 123 -11.47 -4.91 5.83
N GLN A 124 -10.72 -4.40 4.85
CA GLN A 124 -10.75 -4.84 3.45
C GLN A 124 -9.49 -5.62 3.11
N TYR A 125 -9.62 -6.78 2.47
CA TYR A 125 -8.49 -7.52 1.95
C TYR A 125 -7.93 -6.90 0.65
N LEU A 126 -6.65 -6.53 0.67
CA LEU A 126 -5.98 -5.90 -0.47
C LEU A 126 -5.05 -6.85 -1.24
N ALA A 127 -4.40 -7.78 -0.53
CA ALA A 127 -3.50 -8.75 -1.14
C ALA A 127 -3.27 -9.93 -0.20
N LYS A 128 -2.89 -11.09 -0.76
CA LYS A 128 -2.53 -12.27 0.04
C LYS A 128 -1.17 -12.15 0.74
N ASN A 129 -0.29 -11.26 0.26
CA ASN A 129 1.03 -11.00 0.81
C ASN A 129 1.55 -9.61 0.42
N LEU A 130 2.70 -9.23 0.96
CA LEU A 130 3.32 -7.92 0.72
C LEU A 130 3.78 -7.71 -0.73
N GLN A 131 4.28 -8.75 -1.42
CA GLN A 131 4.71 -8.62 -2.83
C GLN A 131 3.53 -8.27 -3.73
N ASP A 132 2.40 -8.95 -3.52
CA ASP A 132 1.17 -8.73 -4.26
C ASP A 132 0.57 -7.36 -3.93
N PHE A 133 0.66 -6.92 -2.67
CA PHE A 133 0.28 -5.56 -2.29
C PHE A 133 1.13 -4.50 -3.00
N MET A 134 2.45 -4.70 -3.09
CA MET A 134 3.32 -3.78 -3.83
C MET A 134 2.92 -3.68 -5.31
N VAL A 135 2.58 -4.81 -5.94
CA VAL A 135 2.11 -4.82 -7.34
C VAL A 135 0.75 -4.17 -7.48
N HIS A 136 -0.17 -4.39 -6.54
CA HIS A 136 -1.47 -3.72 -6.49
C HIS A 136 -1.30 -2.20 -6.51
N MET A 137 -0.49 -1.68 -5.60
CA MET A 137 -0.23 -0.24 -5.49
C MET A 137 0.47 0.31 -6.73
N LEU A 138 1.47 -0.38 -7.27
CA LEU A 138 2.15 0.03 -8.51
C LEU A 138 1.21 0.06 -9.71
N LEU A 139 0.28 -0.90 -9.83
CA LEU A 139 -0.72 -0.89 -10.89
C LEU A 139 -1.69 0.28 -10.74
N ASN A 140 -2.13 0.60 -9.52
CA ASN A 140 -2.97 1.78 -9.26
C ASN A 140 -2.22 3.07 -9.61
N SER A 141 -0.96 3.22 -9.17
CA SER A 141 -0.14 4.40 -9.51
C SER A 141 0.09 4.54 -11.02
N MET A 142 0.12 3.44 -11.77
CA MET A 142 0.22 3.51 -13.23
C MET A 142 -1.11 3.87 -13.90
N ALA A 143 -2.25 3.57 -13.26
CA ALA A 143 -3.58 3.78 -13.82
C ALA A 143 -4.11 5.20 -13.59
N ASP A 144 -3.60 5.90 -12.57
CA ASP A 144 -4.11 7.20 -12.15
C ASP A 144 -2.98 8.23 -12.00
N GLN A 145 -2.94 9.17 -12.94
CA GLN A 145 -2.09 10.34 -12.89
C GLN A 145 -2.77 11.41 -12.03
N ASP A 146 -2.05 11.90 -11.03
CA ASP A 146 -2.52 12.99 -10.17
C ASP A 146 -2.66 14.32 -10.95
N THR A 147 -3.86 14.51 -11.50
CA THR A 147 -4.25 15.74 -12.21
C THR A 147 -4.71 16.84 -11.25
N TYR A 148 -5.01 16.50 -9.99
CA TYR A 148 -5.44 17.48 -9.00
C TYR A 148 -4.28 18.39 -8.56
N ASN A 149 -3.08 17.81 -8.42
CA ASN A 149 -1.86 18.54 -8.06
C ASN A 149 -1.03 19.00 -9.28
N ASP A 150 -1.63 19.06 -10.47
CA ASP A 150 -0.99 19.50 -11.72
C ASP A 150 0.32 18.74 -12.05
N VAL A 151 0.41 17.44 -11.73
CA VAL A 151 1.59 16.63 -12.05
C VAL A 151 1.70 16.45 -13.56
N SER A 152 2.80 16.93 -14.16
CA SER A 152 3.01 16.81 -15.61
C SER A 152 3.22 15.36 -16.04
N ASP A 153 2.94 15.06 -17.30
CA ASP A 153 3.16 13.74 -17.90
C ASP A 153 4.61 13.25 -17.72
N GLU A 154 5.58 14.16 -17.86
CA GLU A 154 7.00 13.86 -17.64
C GLU A 154 7.30 13.54 -16.18
N ALA A 155 6.77 14.32 -15.24
CA ALA A 155 6.96 14.11 -13.81
C ALA A 155 6.31 12.78 -13.37
N PHE A 156 5.09 12.49 -13.84
CA PHE A 156 4.38 11.25 -13.60
C PHE A 156 5.20 10.03 -14.06
N LYS A 157 5.66 10.04 -15.33
CA LYS A 157 6.49 8.95 -15.85
C LYS A 157 7.84 8.83 -15.13
N GLU A 158 8.46 9.95 -14.77
CA GLU A 158 9.72 9.94 -14.02
C GLU A 158 9.54 9.32 -12.63
N GLN A 159 8.48 9.70 -11.89
CA GLN A 159 8.15 9.14 -10.59
C GLN A 159 7.89 7.63 -10.67
N LEU A 160 7.12 7.18 -11.65
CA LEU A 160 6.87 5.75 -11.89
C LEU A 160 8.18 5.01 -12.23
N ALA A 161 9.03 5.58 -13.08
CA ALA A 161 10.30 4.98 -13.47
C ALA A 161 11.25 4.82 -12.27
N LYS A 162 11.38 5.86 -11.44
CA LYS A 162 12.22 5.81 -10.23
C LYS A 162 11.68 4.81 -9.20
N THR A 163 10.36 4.80 -9.00
CA THR A 163 9.71 3.86 -8.09
C THR A 163 9.91 2.41 -8.58
N LEU A 164 9.60 2.11 -9.84
CA LEU A 164 9.83 0.77 -10.40
C LEU A 164 11.32 0.38 -10.34
N GLY A 165 12.24 1.32 -10.55
CA GLY A 165 13.68 1.12 -10.43
C GLY A 165 14.16 0.68 -9.05
N THR A 166 13.50 1.12 -7.97
CA THR A 166 13.80 0.63 -6.61
C THR A 166 13.05 -0.67 -6.29
N HIS A 167 11.85 -0.87 -6.85
CA HIS A 167 10.94 -1.96 -6.48
C HIS A 167 11.14 -3.26 -7.27
N ALA A 168 11.61 -3.21 -8.52
CA ALA A 168 11.63 -4.38 -9.42
C ALA A 168 12.35 -5.61 -8.85
N ARG A 169 13.34 -5.42 -7.96
CA ARG A 169 14.08 -6.52 -7.31
C ARG A 169 13.24 -7.36 -6.34
N TYR A 170 12.09 -6.85 -5.91
CA TYR A 170 11.19 -7.49 -4.96
C TYR A 170 10.02 -8.19 -5.65
N LEU A 171 9.94 -8.10 -6.98
CA LEU A 171 8.84 -8.62 -7.78
C LEU A 171 9.23 -9.96 -8.42
N THR A 172 8.23 -10.75 -8.80
CA THR A 172 8.48 -11.86 -9.72
C THR A 172 8.91 -11.33 -11.09
N ALA A 173 9.60 -12.17 -11.88
CA ALA A 173 10.01 -11.80 -13.23
C ALA A 173 8.82 -11.36 -14.11
N ARG A 174 7.68 -12.04 -13.97
CA ARG A 174 6.45 -11.71 -14.73
C ARG A 174 5.86 -10.37 -14.31
N GLN A 175 5.76 -10.11 -13.01
CA GLN A 175 5.25 -8.82 -12.50
C GLN A 175 6.15 -7.66 -12.96
N ALA A 176 7.47 -7.81 -12.83
CA ALA A 176 8.41 -6.79 -13.30
C ALA A 176 8.31 -6.55 -14.82
N GLU A 177 8.22 -7.62 -15.62
CA GLU A 177 8.06 -7.53 -17.08
C GLU A 177 6.82 -6.71 -17.47
N VAL A 178 5.66 -7.02 -16.87
CA VAL A 178 4.41 -6.33 -17.18
C VAL A 178 4.47 -4.85 -16.78
N LEU A 179 4.96 -4.54 -15.58
CA LEU A 179 5.08 -3.16 -15.11
C LEU A 179 6.05 -2.35 -15.97
N HIS A 180 7.16 -2.93 -16.42
CA HIS A 180 8.06 -2.27 -17.37
C HIS A 180 7.40 -2.05 -18.74
N ALA A 181 6.58 -3.00 -19.21
CA ALA A 181 5.84 -2.85 -20.46
C ALA A 181 4.77 -1.74 -20.36
N LEU A 182 4.11 -1.59 -19.21
CA LEU A 182 3.17 -0.49 -18.94
C LEU A 182 3.88 0.85 -18.94
N LEU A 183 5.01 0.97 -18.23
CA LEU A 183 5.80 2.21 -18.14
C LEU A 183 6.24 2.74 -19.52
N ALA A 184 6.42 1.86 -20.51
CA ALA A 184 6.79 2.22 -21.87
C ALA A 184 5.64 2.73 -22.73
N ARG A 185 4.39 2.66 -22.26
CA ARG A 185 3.19 3.11 -23.00
C ARG A 185 3.06 4.63 -23.00
N ASP A 186 2.25 5.12 -23.93
CA ASP A 186 1.75 6.49 -23.89
C ASP A 186 0.69 6.64 -22.78
N ILE A 187 0.59 7.85 -22.23
CA ILE A 187 -0.50 8.19 -21.31
C ILE A 187 -1.78 8.32 -22.14
N ILE A 188 -2.85 7.75 -21.62
CA ILE A 188 -4.17 7.77 -22.23
C ILE A 188 -5.15 8.52 -21.32
N ASP A 189 -6.08 9.23 -21.95
CA ASP A 189 -7.28 9.76 -21.31
C ASP A 189 -8.46 8.84 -21.66
N TYR A 190 -9.27 8.49 -20.68
CA TYR A 190 -10.49 7.69 -20.89
C TYR A 190 -11.61 8.13 -19.95
N GLU A 191 -12.84 7.75 -20.28
CA GLU A 191 -14.01 8.04 -19.44
C GLU A 191 -14.57 6.76 -18.84
N VAL A 192 -14.82 6.80 -17.54
CA VAL A 192 -15.55 5.76 -16.81
C VAL A 192 -16.99 6.20 -16.63
N ALA A 193 -17.92 5.33 -17.01
CA ALA A 193 -19.35 5.58 -16.82
C ALA A 193 -19.73 5.33 -15.36
N LEU A 194 -20.26 6.37 -14.72
CA LEU A 194 -20.76 6.32 -13.34
C LEU A 194 -22.29 6.21 -13.31
N PRO A 195 -22.88 5.77 -12.17
CA PRO A 195 -24.32 5.73 -12.01
C PRO A 195 -25.00 7.06 -12.33
N LYS A 196 -26.26 6.99 -12.81
CA LYS A 196 -27.09 8.14 -13.20
C LYS A 196 -26.55 8.92 -14.42
N GLY A 197 -25.80 8.25 -15.30
CA GLY A 197 -25.32 8.83 -16.56
C GLY A 197 -24.23 9.88 -16.38
N ARG A 198 -23.54 9.86 -15.23
CA ARG A 198 -22.34 10.66 -14.99
C ARG A 198 -21.16 9.98 -15.69
N THR A 199 -20.15 10.76 -16.05
CA THR A 199 -18.85 10.26 -16.46
C THR A 199 -17.78 10.86 -15.56
N GLU A 200 -16.70 10.11 -15.39
CA GLU A 200 -15.48 10.56 -14.74
C GLU A 200 -14.33 10.38 -15.72
N THR A 201 -13.49 11.40 -15.83
CA THR A 201 -12.31 11.36 -16.68
C THR A 201 -11.16 10.79 -15.87
N HIS A 202 -10.51 9.77 -16.43
CA HIS A 202 -9.35 9.12 -15.87
C HIS A 202 -8.18 9.28 -16.84
N ARG A 203 -6.96 9.34 -16.30
CA ARG A 203 -5.73 9.51 -17.07
C ARG A 203 -4.63 8.64 -16.49
N GLY A 204 -3.94 7.86 -17.33
CA GLY A 204 -2.87 6.96 -16.87
C GLY A 204 -2.27 6.12 -17.99
N LEU A 205 -1.54 5.06 -17.65
CA LEU A 205 -0.89 4.13 -18.59
C LEU A 205 -1.74 2.89 -18.94
N LEU A 206 -2.87 2.73 -18.27
CA LEU A 206 -3.83 1.64 -18.44
C LEU A 206 -5.22 2.09 -17.99
N THR A 207 -6.24 1.42 -18.54
CA THR A 207 -7.64 1.63 -18.15
C THR A 207 -8.02 0.87 -16.86
N ASP A 208 -9.16 1.20 -16.26
CA ASP A 208 -9.80 0.48 -15.15
C ASP A 208 -10.04 -1.01 -15.49
N ILE A 209 -10.45 -1.30 -16.72
CA ILE A 209 -10.66 -2.66 -17.23
C ILE A 209 -9.33 -3.43 -17.30
N GLU A 210 -8.27 -2.80 -17.82
CA GLU A 210 -6.93 -3.40 -17.87
C GLU A 210 -6.36 -3.60 -16.46
N LEU A 211 -6.55 -2.61 -15.57
CA LEU A 211 -6.14 -2.67 -14.18
C LEU A 211 -6.76 -3.89 -13.48
N ALA A 212 -8.08 -4.06 -13.58
CA ALA A 212 -8.79 -5.21 -13.01
C ALA A 212 -8.28 -6.54 -13.59
N SER A 213 -8.05 -6.58 -14.91
CA SER A 213 -7.57 -7.79 -15.60
C SER A 213 -6.15 -8.18 -15.17
N LEU A 214 -5.24 -7.20 -15.11
CA LEU A 214 -3.86 -7.42 -14.67
C LEU A 214 -3.78 -7.78 -13.19
N ARG A 215 -4.66 -7.22 -12.36
CA ARG A 215 -4.77 -7.59 -10.95
C ARG A 215 -5.13 -9.06 -10.78
N ALA A 216 -6.14 -9.54 -11.50
CA ALA A 216 -6.55 -10.94 -11.49
C ALA A 216 -5.44 -11.89 -12.02
N GLU A 217 -4.63 -11.44 -12.99
CA GLU A 217 -3.51 -12.21 -13.53
C GLU A 217 -2.31 -12.25 -12.56
N LEU A 218 -1.87 -11.09 -12.08
CA LEU A 218 -0.57 -10.91 -11.44
C LEU A 218 -0.58 -11.11 -9.93
N ILE A 219 -1.74 -10.88 -9.29
CA ILE A 219 -1.89 -10.95 -7.83
C ILE A 219 -3.16 -11.71 -7.42
N PRO A 220 -3.35 -12.96 -7.88
CA PRO A 220 -4.54 -13.73 -7.58
C PRO A 220 -4.70 -13.91 -6.06
N CYS A 221 -5.81 -13.40 -5.54
CA CYS A 221 -6.18 -13.41 -4.12
C CYS A 221 -7.70 -13.65 -4.04
N GLU A 222 -8.11 -14.78 -3.45
CA GLU A 222 -9.53 -15.18 -3.35
C GLU A 222 -10.38 -14.16 -2.60
N LYS A 223 -9.78 -13.53 -1.57
CA LYS A 223 -10.45 -12.55 -0.73
C LYS A 223 -10.29 -11.11 -1.23
N PHE A 224 -9.64 -10.87 -2.37
CA PHE A 224 -9.43 -9.51 -2.85
C PHE A 224 -10.74 -8.71 -2.88
N ASP A 225 -10.72 -7.49 -2.33
CA ASP A 225 -11.87 -6.58 -2.26
C ASP A 225 -13.06 -7.09 -1.40
N SER A 226 -12.84 -8.17 -0.63
CA SER A 226 -13.81 -8.60 0.37
C SER A 226 -13.56 -7.91 1.70
N TYR A 227 -14.65 -7.70 2.43
CA TYR A 227 -14.68 -7.01 3.71
C TYR A 227 -15.01 -7.99 4.83
N PHE A 228 -14.53 -7.69 6.03
CA PHE A 228 -14.92 -8.38 7.25
C PHE A 228 -14.98 -7.41 8.41
N ALA A 229 -15.96 -7.60 9.29
CA ALA A 229 -16.04 -6.84 10.52
C ALA A 229 -14.87 -7.20 11.45
N TYR A 230 -14.17 -6.21 11.99
CA TYR A 230 -13.09 -6.42 12.94
C TYR A 230 -13.51 -6.29 14.40
N ASN A 231 -14.74 -5.85 14.65
CA ASN A 231 -15.37 -5.88 15.96
C ASN A 231 -16.80 -6.44 15.85
N THR A 232 -17.36 -6.82 17.00
CA THR A 232 -18.74 -7.30 17.11
C THR A 232 -19.68 -6.24 17.70
N ALA A 233 -19.26 -4.97 17.70
CA ALA A 233 -20.04 -3.89 18.27
C ALA A 233 -21.08 -3.43 17.24
N ASP A 234 -22.34 -3.81 17.46
CA ASP A 234 -23.53 -3.30 16.76
C ASP A 234 -23.76 -1.80 17.06
#